data_AF-A0A9X1D8V9-F1
#
_entry.id   AF-A0A9X1D8V9-F1
#
_cell.length_a   1.000
_cell.length_b   1.000
_cell.length_c   1.000
_cell.angle_alpha   90.00
_cell.angle_beta   90.00
_cell.angle_gamma   90.00
#
_symmetry.space_group_name_H-M   'P 1'
#
loop_
_entity.id
_entity.type
_entity.pdbx_description
1 polymer ?
#
loop_
_entity_poly.entity_id
_entity_poly.type
_entity_poly.pdbx_seq_one_letter_code
_entity_poly.pdbx_strand_id
1 'polypeptide(L)'
;MDTEPPELAKVTPYDEAHFPTYAVLLFSEAKGVDWRKVARAILNVHPERQAERARRAWASHLARARWLAKSGYGELRSDLLQ
;
A
#
# COMPACT_ATOMS: atom_id res chain seq x y z
N MET A 1 2.66 6.26 12.85
CA MET A 1 2.41 5.77 11.48
C MET A 1 3.36 6.51 10.56
N ASP A 2 4.27 5.75 9.95
CA ASP A 2 5.42 6.25 9.20
C ASP A 2 5.01 6.96 7.92
N THR A 3 5.79 7.96 7.54
CA THR A 3 5.42 8.94 6.54
C THR A 3 5.35 8.35 5.13
N GLU A 4 6.18 7.37 4.77
CA GLU A 4 6.27 6.75 3.44
C GLU A 4 6.82 5.30 3.54
N PRO A 5 6.36 4.34 2.69
CA PRO A 5 6.85 2.97 2.68
C PRO A 5 8.24 2.87 2.00
N PRO A 6 9.01 1.79 2.23
CA PRO A 6 10.32 1.62 1.62
C PRO A 6 10.24 1.39 0.10
N GLU A 7 11.05 2.14 -0.65
CA GLU A 7 11.23 1.97 -2.10
C GLU A 7 12.37 0.98 -2.44
N LEU A 8 12.35 -0.22 -1.83
CA LEU A 8 13.37 -1.25 -2.09
C LEU A 8 12.85 -2.33 -3.05
N ALA A 9 13.70 -2.85 -3.94
CA ALA A 9 13.35 -3.88 -4.92
C ALA A 9 13.16 -5.30 -4.33
N LYS A 10 12.88 -5.40 -3.03
CA LYS A 10 12.62 -6.63 -2.29
C LYS A 10 11.56 -6.38 -1.22
N VAL A 11 10.85 -7.42 -0.80
CA VAL A 11 9.98 -7.37 0.38
C VAL A 11 10.82 -7.06 1.62
N THR A 12 10.31 -6.20 2.50
CA THR A 12 10.98 -5.78 3.73
C THR A 12 10.15 -6.17 4.96
N PRO A 13 10.73 -6.24 6.17
CA PRO A 13 9.96 -6.44 7.40
C PRO A 13 8.88 -5.37 7.62
N TYR A 14 9.09 -4.15 7.11
CA TYR A 14 8.07 -3.12 7.11
C TYR A 14 6.86 -3.56 6.26
N ASP A 15 7.10 -4.11 5.07
CA ASP A 15 6.02 -4.57 4.21
C ASP A 15 5.22 -5.69 4.87
N GLU A 16 5.89 -6.66 5.49
CA GLU A 16 5.26 -7.78 6.20
C GLU A 16 4.36 -7.29 7.33
N ALA A 17 4.84 -6.32 8.13
CA ALA A 17 4.05 -5.70 9.19
C ALA A 17 2.83 -4.93 8.66
N HIS A 18 2.84 -4.51 7.39
CA HIS A 18 1.79 -3.68 6.78
C HIS A 18 0.96 -4.42 5.71
N PHE A 19 1.09 -5.75 5.57
CA PHE A 19 0.27 -6.52 4.63
C PHE A 19 -1.24 -6.31 4.78
N PRO A 20 -1.83 -6.29 5.99
CA PRO A 20 -3.26 -5.99 6.14
C PRO A 20 -3.64 -4.61 5.60
N THR A 21 -2.79 -3.61 5.86
CA THR A 21 -2.95 -2.24 5.34
C THR A 21 -2.94 -2.25 3.80
N TYR A 22 -1.97 -2.90 3.18
CA TYR A 22 -1.87 -2.99 1.72
C TYR A 22 -3.06 -3.72 1.08
N ALA A 23 -3.54 -4.80 1.68
CA ALA A 23 -4.73 -5.51 1.21
C ALA A 23 -5.97 -4.60 1.21
N VAL A 24 -6.18 -3.82 2.28
CA VAL A 24 -7.29 -2.86 2.34
C VAL A 24 -7.13 -1.75 1.31
N LEU A 25 -5.91 -1.25 1.07
CA LEU A 25 -5.65 -0.23 0.05
C LEU A 25 -6.02 -0.74 -1.35
N LEU A 26 -5.58 -1.94 -1.72
CA LEU A 26 -5.88 -2.56 -3.02
C LEU A 26 -7.37 -2.82 -3.19
N PHE A 27 -8.04 -3.36 -2.16
CA PHE A 27 -9.47 -3.60 -2.20
C PHE A 27 -10.26 -2.28 -2.31
N SER A 28 -9.88 -1.27 -1.54
CA SER A 28 -10.53 0.05 -1.57
C SER A 28 -10.39 0.71 -2.93
N GLU A 29 -9.21 0.61 -3.55
CA GLU A 29 -8.99 1.06 -4.92
C GLU A 29 -9.90 0.32 -5.91
N ALA A 30 -9.95 -1.01 -5.85
CA ALA A 30 -10.78 -1.83 -6.73
C ALA A 30 -12.29 -1.52 -6.59
N LYS A 31 -12.72 -1.06 -5.40
CA LYS A 31 -14.09 -0.61 -5.12
C LYS A 31 -14.33 0.87 -5.43
N GLY A 32 -13.31 1.61 -5.89
CA GLY A 32 -13.43 3.04 -6.19
C GLY A 32 -13.69 3.91 -4.96
N VAL A 33 -13.26 3.47 -3.77
CA VAL A 33 -13.43 4.23 -2.53
C VAL A 33 -12.58 5.51 -2.58
N ASP A 34 -13.14 6.63 -2.13
CA ASP A 34 -12.40 7.90 -2.05
C ASP A 34 -11.14 7.74 -1.19
N TRP A 35 -9.99 8.04 -1.79
CA TRP A 35 -8.68 7.98 -1.17
C TRP A 35 -8.60 8.76 0.14
N ARG A 36 -9.38 9.84 0.32
CA ARG A 36 -9.43 10.62 1.56
C ARG A 36 -9.96 9.82 2.74
N LYS A 37 -11.01 9.02 2.50
CA LYS A 37 -11.59 8.14 3.51
C LYS A 37 -10.59 7.07 3.92
N VAL A 38 -9.89 6.51 2.93
CA VAL A 38 -8.86 5.50 3.15
C VAL A 38 -7.65 6.08 3.89
N ALA A 39 -7.14 7.24 3.47
CA ALA A 39 -6.01 7.92 4.12
C ALA A 39 -6.31 8.22 5.60
N ARG A 40 -7.54 8.64 5.92
CA ARG A 40 -7.96 8.88 7.30
C ARG A 40 -8.15 7.59 8.10
N ALA A 41 -8.90 6.64 7.57
CA ALA A 41 -9.31 5.45 8.33
C ALA A 41 -8.19 4.42 8.46
N ILE A 42 -7.35 4.29 7.43
CA ILE A 42 -6.33 3.25 7.32
C ILE A 42 -4.94 3.80 7.61
N LEU A 43 -4.59 4.98 7.07
CA LEU A 43 -3.27 5.58 7.25
C LEU A 43 -3.20 6.59 8.41
N ASN A 44 -4.31 6.84 9.09
CA ASN A 44 -4.43 7.81 10.17
C ASN A 44 -3.85 9.19 9.81
N VAL A 45 -3.95 9.60 8.54
CA VAL A 45 -3.55 10.93 8.06
C VAL A 45 -4.80 11.69 7.66
N HIS A 46 -5.04 12.84 8.30
CA HIS A 46 -6.22 13.66 8.06
C HIS A 46 -6.08 14.53 6.81
N PRO A 47 -6.81 14.22 5.70
CA PRO A 47 -6.75 15.02 4.48
C PRO A 47 -7.32 16.43 4.65
N GLU A 48 -8.19 16.67 5.63
CA GLU A 48 -8.76 17.99 5.90
C GLU A 48 -7.76 18.94 6.57
N ARG A 49 -6.76 18.40 7.27
CA ARG A 49 -5.73 19.18 7.98
C ARG A 49 -4.39 19.21 7.24
N GLN A 50 -4.07 18.13 6.51
CA GLN A 50 -2.78 17.92 5.87
C GLN A 50 -2.96 17.23 4.51
N ALA A 51 -3.72 17.86 3.60
CA ALA A 51 -4.14 17.28 2.31
C ALA A 51 -2.98 16.68 1.51
N GLU A 52 -1.90 17.43 1.33
CA GLU A 52 -0.73 16.98 0.57
C GLU A 52 -0.03 15.78 1.22
N ARG A 53 0.12 15.79 2.55
CA ARG A 53 0.68 14.65 3.28
C ARG A 53 -0.21 13.43 3.18
N ALA A 54 -1.53 13.59 3.33
CA ALA A 54 -2.48 12.50 3.20
C ALA A 54 -2.46 11.89 1.80
N ARG A 55 -2.40 12.73 0.77
CA ARG A 55 -2.33 12.30 -0.62
C ARG A 55 -1.04 11.53 -0.92
N ARG A 56 0.11 12.06 -0.47
CA ARG A 56 1.41 11.39 -0.62
C ARG A 56 1.44 10.04 0.08
N ALA A 57 1.03 10.00 1.35
CA ALA A 57 0.97 8.76 2.12
C ALA A 57 0.08 7.71 1.43
N TRP A 58 -1.13 8.10 1.00
CA TRP A 58 -2.02 7.19 0.28
C TRP A 58 -1.39 6.69 -1.03
N ALA A 59 -0.84 7.59 -1.84
CA ALA A 59 -0.28 7.24 -3.13
C ALA A 59 0.95 6.33 -3.01
N SER A 60 1.86 6.61 -2.08
CA SER A 60 3.08 5.82 -1.88
C SER A 60 2.78 4.42 -1.35
N HIS A 61 1.88 4.30 -0.36
CA HIS A 61 1.48 2.98 0.16
C HIS A 61 0.70 2.16 -0.88
N LEU A 62 -0.17 2.79 -1.67
CA LEU A 62 -0.87 2.10 -2.75
C LEU A 62 0.09 1.66 -3.86
N ALA A 63 1.08 2.49 -4.22
CA ALA A 63 2.12 2.12 -5.17
C ALA A 63 2.93 0.92 -4.67
N ARG A 64 3.30 0.92 -3.38
CA ARG A 64 4.00 -0.21 -2.75
C ARG A 64 3.16 -1.48 -2.74
N ALA A 65 1.88 -1.37 -2.36
CA ALA A 65 0.94 -2.49 -2.38
C ALA A 65 0.80 -3.11 -3.77
N ARG A 66 0.70 -2.27 -4.82
CA ARG A 66 0.67 -2.71 -6.22
C ARG A 66 1.96 -3.39 -6.64
N TRP A 67 3.10 -2.87 -6.22
CA TRP A 67 4.40 -3.50 -6.48
C TRP A 67 4.45 -4.89 -5.84
N LEU A 68 4.10 -5.02 -4.56
CA LEU A 68 4.05 -6.32 -3.87
C LEU A 68 3.13 -7.32 -4.57
N ALA A 69 1.93 -6.89 -4.96
CA ALA A 69 0.97 -7.75 -5.67
C ALA A 69 1.51 -8.23 -7.03
N LYS A 70 2.28 -7.39 -7.73
CA LYS A 70 2.91 -7.74 -9.02
C LYS A 70 4.16 -8.61 -8.84
N SER A 71 5.00 -8.30 -7.86
CA SER A 71 6.23 -9.04 -7.55
C SER A 71 5.94 -10.43 -7.01
N GLY A 72 4.92 -10.60 -6.16
CA GLY A 72 4.46 -11.92 -5.70
C GLY A 72 3.91 -12.80 -6.83
N TYR A 73 3.35 -12.21 -7.89
CA TYR A 73 3.00 -12.92 -9.13
C TYR A 73 4.24 -13.40 -9.91
N GLY A 74 5.41 -12.81 -9.67
CA GLY A 74 6.71 -13.26 -10.19
C GLY A 74 7.24 -14.48 -9.44
N GLU A 75 7.20 -14.45 -8.11
CA GLU A 75 7.65 -15.56 -7.25
C GLU A 75 6.71 -16.78 -7.32
N LEU A 76 5.38 -16.58 -7.31
CA LEU A 76 4.40 -17.68 -7.46
C LEU A 76 4.48 -18.43 -8.80
N ARG A 77 5.09 -17.84 -9.83
CA ARG A 77 5.34 -18.51 -11.13
C ARG A 77 6.65 -19.30 -11.13
N SER A 78 7.59 -18.95 -10.26
CA SER A 78 8.82 -19.75 -10.07
C SER A 78 8.49 -21.07 -9.38
N ASP A 79 7.60 -21.05 -8.39
CA ASP A 79 7.27 -22.23 -7.58
C ASP A 79 6.28 -23.21 -8.28
N LEU A 80 5.63 -22.79 -9.37
CA LEU A 80 4.75 -23.65 -10.17
C LEU A 80 5.44 -24.31 -11.37
N LEU A 81 6.75 -24.06 -11.53
CA LEU A 81 7.60 -24.65 -12.58
C LEU A 81 8.82 -25.41 -12.01
N GLN A 82 8.80 -25.74 -10.71
CA GLN A 82 9.70 -26.72 -10.09
C GLN A 82 8.93 -27.97 -9.69
#